data_AF-A0A359CGS8-F1
#
_entry.id   AF-A0A359CGS8-F1
#
_cell.length_a   1.000
_cell.length_b   1.000
_cell.length_c   1.000
_cell.angle_alpha   90.00
_cell.angle_beta   90.00
_cell.angle_gamma   90.00
#
_symmetry.space_group_name_H-M   'P 1'
#
loop_
_entity.id
_entity.type
_entity.pdbx_description
1 polymer ?
#
loop_
_entity_poly.entity_id
_entity_poly.type
_entity_poly.pdbx_seq_one_letter_code
_entity_poly.pdbx_strand_id
1 'polypeptide(L)' 'LDKVIGVEGTHERDAYDTEVNSFLIGESIKQARQSKNLTQEEPGKLIGVQRAQISRIENGKNRTFLIIIS' A
#
# COMPACT_ATOMS: atom_id res chain seq x y z
N LEU A 1 21.48 0.51 11.48
CA LEU A 1 20.33 0.91 10.65
C LEU A 1 20.65 2.18 9.88
N ASP A 2 21.12 3.23 10.58
CA ASP A 2 21.43 4.52 9.95
C ASP A 2 22.49 4.46 8.84
N LYS A 3 23.46 3.56 8.97
CA LYS A 3 24.51 3.33 7.96
C LYS A 3 24.00 2.76 6.64
N VAL A 4 22.76 2.25 6.60
CA VAL A 4 22.19 1.54 5.44
C VAL A 4 21.06 2.34 4.80
N ILE A 5 20.25 3.02 5.62
CA ILE A 5 19.04 3.72 5.18
C ILE A 5 19.02 5.20 5.63
N GLY A 6 20.18 5.83 5.82
CA GLY A 6 20.29 7.26 6.20
C GLY A 6 20.05 7.52 7.70
N VAL A 7 20.15 8.76 8.17
CA VAL A 7 19.69 9.10 9.54
C VAL A 7 18.23 9.54 9.50
N GLU A 8 17.54 9.52 10.63
CA GLU A 8 16.16 10.04 10.69
C GLU A 8 16.11 11.50 10.19
N GLY A 9 15.13 11.79 9.33
CA GLY A 9 14.97 13.08 8.67
C GLY A 9 15.83 13.30 7.42
N THR A 10 16.58 12.29 6.93
CA THR A 10 17.16 12.35 5.58
C THR A 10 16.18 11.80 4.55
N HIS A 11 16.31 12.28 3.32
CA HIS A 11 15.47 11.83 2.20
C HIS A 11 15.58 10.32 1.95
N GLU A 12 16.74 9.71 2.16
CA GLU A 12 16.93 8.26 2.01
C GLU A 12 16.14 7.49 3.06
N ARG A 13 16.14 7.95 4.32
CA ARG A 13 15.37 7.34 5.40
C ARG A 13 13.88 7.51 5.19
N ASP A 14 13.44 8.72 4.84
CA ASP A 14 12.04 9.02 4.60
C ASP A 14 11.49 8.22 3.42
N ALA A 15 12.27 8.05 2.34
CA ALA A 15 11.89 7.23 1.20
C ALA A 15 11.76 5.75 1.58
N TYR A 16 12.72 5.22 2.35
CA TYR A 16 12.67 3.85 2.85
C TYR A 16 11.46 3.62 3.75
N ASP A 17 11.24 4.50 4.73
CA ASP A 17 10.10 4.40 5.66
C ASP A 17 8.76 4.52 4.91
N THR A 18 8.69 5.38 3.90
CA THR A 18 7.52 5.50 3.02
C THR A 18 7.23 4.19 2.27
N GLU A 19 8.27 3.52 1.74
CA GLU A 19 8.13 2.25 1.05
C GLU A 19 7.68 1.13 2.00
N VAL A 20 8.31 1.03 3.17
CA VAL A 20 7.95 0.06 4.21
C VAL A 20 6.50 0.28 4.67
N ASN A 21 6.11 1.51 4.97
CA ASN A 21 4.74 1.84 5.36
C ASN A 21 3.73 1.50 4.26
N SER A 22 4.05 1.79 3.00
CA SER A 22 3.20 1.45 1.86
C SER A 22 2.99 -0.06 1.72
N PHE A 23 4.04 -0.84 1.95
CA PHE A 23 3.97 -2.29 1.95
C PHE A 23 3.06 -2.82 3.08
N LEU A 24 3.26 -2.34 4.32
CA LEU A 24 2.48 -2.77 5.49
C LEU A 24 0.98 -2.45 5.35
N ILE A 25 0.65 -1.29 4.79
CA ILE A 25 -0.74 -0.91 4.49
C ILE A 25 -1.34 -1.85 3.44
N GLY A 26 -0.60 -2.12 2.35
CA GLY A 26 -1.03 -3.04 1.30
C GLY A 26 -1.29 -4.44 1.84
N GLU A 27 -0.41 -4.95 2.69
CA GLU A 27 -0.58 -6.23 3.35
C GLU A 27 -1.82 -6.25 4.25
N SER A 28 -2.01 -5.21 5.07
CA SER A 28 -3.17 -5.10 5.97
C SER A 28 -4.50 -5.14 5.20
N ILE A 29 -4.57 -4.45 4.06
CA ILE A 29 -5.74 -4.48 3.17
C ILE A 29 -5.97 -5.89 2.60
N LYS A 30 -4.90 -6.55 2.16
CA LYS A 30 -4.94 -7.92 1.64
C LYS A 30 -5.46 -8.90 2.68
N GLN A 31 -4.98 -8.80 3.93
CA GLN A 31 -5.44 -9.64 5.03
C GLN A 31 -6.92 -9.41 5.34
N ALA A 32 -7.36 -8.15 5.43
CA ALA A 32 -8.77 -7.82 5.66
C ALA A 32 -9.70 -8.30 4.53
N ARG A 33 -9.21 -8.32 3.28
CA ARG A 33 -9.93 -8.89 2.14
C ARG A 33 -10.04 -10.42 2.27
N GLN A 34 -8.92 -11.08 2.56
CA GLN A 34 -8.85 -12.54 2.68
C GLN A 34 -9.66 -13.06 3.87
N SER A 35 -9.69 -12.35 5.00
CA SER A 35 -10.50 -12.71 6.16
C SER A 35 -12.01 -12.68 5.87
N LYS A 36 -12.42 -11.97 4.81
CA LYS A 36 -13.80 -11.93 4.30
C LYS A 36 -14.03 -12.89 3.12
N ASN A 37 -13.03 -13.70 2.76
CA ASN A 37 -13.05 -14.61 1.60
C ASN A 37 -13.33 -13.90 0.26
N LEU A 38 -12.91 -12.64 0.12
CA LEU A 38 -13.14 -11.85 -1.08
C LEU A 38 -11.99 -11.98 -2.07
N THR A 39 -12.29 -11.99 -3.36
CA THR A 39 -11.35 -11.77 -4.48
C THR A 39 -10.97 -10.29 -4.57
N GLN A 40 -9.90 -9.96 -5.30
CA GLN A 40 -9.50 -8.56 -5.52
C GLN A 40 -10.52 -7.75 -6.33
N GLU A 41 -11.44 -8.41 -7.04
CA GLU A 41 -12.44 -7.74 -7.87
C GLU A 41 -13.64 -7.25 -7.03
N GLU A 42 -13.98 -7.97 -5.97
CA GLU A 42 -15.17 -7.66 -5.15
C GLU A 42 -15.03 -6.34 -4.36
N PRO A 43 -13.93 -6.06 -3.63
CA PRO A 43 -13.70 -4.73 -3.06
C PRO A 43 -13.65 -3.65 -4.13
N GLY A 44 -13.06 -3.97 -5.30
CA GLY A 44 -13.00 -3.05 -6.43
C GLY A 44 -14.37 -2.58 -6.90
N LYS A 45 -15.32 -3.51 -7.06
CA LYS A 45 -16.71 -3.20 -7.40
C LYS A 45 -17.41 -2.35 -6.34
N LEU A 46 -17.13 -2.56 -5.06
CA LEU A 46 -17.77 -1.82 -3.96
C LEU A 46 -17.39 -0.34 -3.92
N ILE A 47 -16.14 0.00 -4.27
CA ILE A 47 -15.62 1.38 -4.21
C ILE A 47 -15.36 1.99 -5.60
N GLY A 48 -15.79 1.31 -6.67
CA GLY A 48 -15.64 1.79 -8.04
C GLY A 48 -14.20 1.80 -8.58
N VAL A 49 -13.32 0.93 -8.06
CA VAL A 49 -11.93 0.81 -8.55
C VAL A 49 -11.69 -0.51 -9.26
N GLN A 50 -10.75 -0.52 -10.20
CA GLN A 50 -10.44 -1.73 -10.97
C GLN A 50 -9.69 -2.77 -10.12
N ARG A 51 -9.91 -4.08 -10.40
CA ARG A 51 -9.14 -5.18 -9.78
C ARG A 51 -7.62 -4.95 -9.85
N ALA A 52 -7.13 -4.42 -10.98
CA ALA A 52 -5.71 -4.13 -11.17
C ALA A 52 -5.20 -3.05 -10.19
N GLN A 53 -6.04 -2.10 -9.79
CA GLN A 53 -5.69 -1.11 -8.78
C GLN A 53 -5.64 -1.76 -7.39
N ILE A 54 -6.64 -2.56 -7.00
CA ILE A 54 -6.60 -3.34 -5.75
C ILE A 54 -5.33 -4.20 -5.68
N SER A 55 -4.99 -4.88 -6.78
CA SER A 55 -3.77 -5.68 -6.88
C SER A 55 -2.50 -4.86 -6.68
N ARG A 56 -2.41 -3.64 -7.22
CA ARG A 56 -1.24 -2.76 -7.01
C ARG A 56 -1.13 -2.30 -5.56
N ILE A 57 -2.26 -1.95 -4.94
CA ILE A 57 -2.34 -1.52 -3.54
C ILE A 57 -1.83 -2.65 -2.63
N GLU A 58 -2.38 -3.85 -2.77
CA GLU A 58 -2.06 -5.00 -1.93
C GLU A 58 -0.62 -5.50 -2.07
N ASN A 59 0.08 -5.11 -3.13
CA ASN A 59 1.47 -5.46 -3.37
C ASN A 59 2.44 -4.32 -3.04
N GLY A 60 1.99 -3.26 -2.35
CA GLY A 60 2.84 -2.13 -1.95
C GLY A 60 3.30 -1.23 -3.11
N LYS A 61 2.77 -1.41 -4.33
CA LYS A 61 3.21 -0.69 -5.55
C LYS A 61 2.46 0.63 -5.75
N ASN A 62 2.11 1.31 -4.66
CA ASN A 62 1.10 2.36 -4.70
C ASN A 62 1.73 3.76 -4.69
N ARG A 63 1.82 4.38 -5.87
CA ARG A 63 2.10 5.83 -5.99
C ARG A 63 0.83 6.70 -5.88
N THR A 64 -0.34 6.11 -5.65
CA THR A 64 -1.64 6.75 -5.97
C THR A 64 -2.64 6.81 -4.80
N PHE A 65 -2.26 6.40 -3.58
CA PHE A 65 -3.18 6.51 -2.42
C PHE A 65 -3.60 7.96 -2.11
N LEU A 66 -2.80 8.96 -2.51
CA LEU A 66 -3.10 10.38 -2.28
C LEU A 66 -4.25 10.95 -3.14
N ILE A 67 -4.70 10.29 -4.21
CA ILE A 67 -5.67 10.88 -5.15
C ILE A 67 -7.13 10.55 -4.75
N ILE A 68 -7.38 9.54 -3.92
CA ILE A 68 -8.76 9.09 -3.62
C ILE A 68 -9.28 9.64 -2.27
N ILE A 69 -8.42 10.24 -1.45
CA ILE A 69 -8.77 10.86 -0.15
C ILE A 69 -8.58 12.40 -0.16
N SER A 70 -8.38 13.02 -1.33
CA SER A 70 -8.32 14.49 -1.49
C SER A 70 -9.53 15.07 -2.19
#